data_AF-A0A4W3HB62-F1
#
_entry.id   AF-A0A4W3HB62-F1
#
_cell.length_a   1.000
_cell.length_b   1.000
_cell.length_c   1.000
_cell.angle_alpha   90.00
_cell.angle_beta   90.00
_cell.angle_gamma   90.00
#
_symmetry.space_group_name_H-M   'P 1'
#
loop_
_entity.id
_entity.type
_entity.pdbx_description
1 polymer ?
#
loop_
_entity_poly.entity_id
_entity_poly.type
_entity_poly.pdbx_seq_one_letter_code
_entity_poly.pdbx_strand_id
1 'polypeptide(L)'
;AFLFVSTFLLYERGEAYIYTRSTLAWARASAMCLNFNCLLILLPVSRNLISFFRASWSCCRSNVRRYLDKTITFHRMVGYMIVLHTVIHIIAHLFNIERYHRSYSPGAMENLQIRLSTIGQNCSEEYLNPIRTYNTNPVKELLSSIAGISGIIITMALILMVTSSTEFIIKSFYEVFWFTHHLFIIFFIGLAIHGVGRIVRGQTSESLRDHNVTYCKDHQKEWGDIPQCPIPQFVGNEPVAWKWIVGPLFFYICEKLIRFCRSMQNVVITKVIVHPSRVLELQMKKHGFHSHPGQYIFLQCPAISHFQWHPFTLTSAPEEEHFSVHIRTVGDWTIALYEACGANKKVFQEAWTMPRVAVDGPFGTASKDMFYYEVSVFIAAGIGVTPFASVLKSIWYKYNDLKMTMKVYFYWICRDTNAFEWFVDLLQSLEAQMIEIGKSGFLSYHIFLTGWDEFQAAHIAMHFKGNQDVITGLKQKTFYGRPNWNKEFKHFAVETGCLCEKEEKWRAIWCQSVFKSCLSLVPSAPPSVAVPSATTLQNSGTLSLNQPLPPHFQNPTEDLLFYDCAFLG
;
A
#
# COMPACT_ATOMS: atom_id res chain seq x y z
N ALA A 1 18.38 -13.60 -4.70
CA ALA A 1 19.80 -14.02 -4.88
C ALA A 1 19.92 -15.50 -5.21
N PHE A 2 19.51 -16.42 -4.32
CA PHE A 2 19.68 -17.87 -4.52
C PHE A 2 19.14 -18.40 -5.87
N LEU A 3 17.87 -18.11 -6.20
CA LEU A 3 17.27 -18.55 -7.48
C LEU A 3 18.01 -18.01 -8.71
N PHE A 4 18.48 -16.76 -8.63
CA PHE A 4 19.26 -16.15 -9.70
C PHE A 4 20.59 -16.90 -9.90
N VAL A 5 21.38 -17.04 -8.83
CA VAL A 5 22.72 -17.65 -8.90
C VAL A 5 22.64 -19.12 -9.29
N SER A 6 21.73 -19.88 -8.71
CA SER A 6 21.55 -21.31 -9.04
C SER A 6 21.16 -21.51 -10.52
N THR A 7 20.18 -20.75 -11.01
CA THR A 7 19.78 -20.81 -12.42
C THR A 7 20.89 -20.29 -13.33
N PHE A 8 21.59 -19.23 -12.94
CA PHE A 8 22.72 -18.71 -13.70
C PHE A 8 23.80 -19.78 -13.88
N LEU A 9 24.22 -20.42 -12.78
CA LEU A 9 25.23 -21.48 -12.83
C LEU A 9 24.75 -22.70 -13.62
N LEU A 10 23.46 -23.04 -13.59
CA LEU A 10 22.91 -24.13 -14.39
C LEU A 10 23.09 -23.89 -15.90
N TYR A 11 22.80 -22.68 -16.39
CA TYR A 11 22.93 -22.36 -17.82
C TYR A 11 24.36 -21.98 -18.22
N GLU A 12 25.17 -21.47 -17.30
CA GLU A 12 26.56 -21.10 -17.55
C GLU A 12 27.51 -22.31 -17.51
N ARG A 13 27.26 -23.28 -16.63
CA ARG A 13 28.12 -24.46 -16.44
C ARG A 13 27.53 -25.76 -16.99
N GLY A 14 26.23 -25.82 -17.26
CA GLY A 14 25.57 -27.02 -17.79
C GLY A 14 26.08 -27.38 -19.20
N GLU A 15 26.38 -28.65 -19.42
CA GLU A 15 26.90 -29.16 -20.71
C GLU A 15 25.88 -28.97 -21.85
N ALA A 16 24.60 -29.18 -21.56
CA ALA A 16 23.48 -28.98 -22.49
C ALA A 16 23.43 -27.61 -23.16
N TYR A 17 24.03 -26.59 -22.54
CA TYR A 17 23.95 -25.21 -22.99
C TYR A 17 25.26 -24.68 -23.59
N ILE A 18 26.32 -25.50 -23.69
CA ILE A 18 27.67 -25.09 -24.15
C ILE A 18 27.62 -24.22 -25.41
N TYR A 19 26.83 -24.62 -26.41
CA TYR A 19 26.71 -23.91 -27.68
C TYR A 19 25.92 -22.59 -27.60
N THR A 20 25.07 -22.46 -26.58
CA THR A 20 24.22 -21.28 -26.32
C THR A 20 24.76 -20.34 -25.23
N ARG A 21 25.87 -20.69 -24.57
CA ARG A 21 26.48 -19.87 -23.50
C ARG A 21 26.85 -18.48 -24.01
N SER A 22 26.41 -17.46 -23.30
CA SER A 22 26.70 -16.03 -23.45
C SER A 22 25.74 -15.28 -22.51
N THR A 23 24.84 -14.46 -23.02
CA THR A 23 23.81 -13.77 -22.22
C THR A 23 22.61 -14.66 -21.91
N LEU A 24 22.56 -15.92 -22.38
CA LEU A 24 21.47 -16.84 -22.06
C LEU A 24 21.34 -17.08 -20.54
N ALA A 25 22.43 -17.27 -19.81
CA ALA A 25 22.39 -17.49 -18.37
C ALA A 25 21.73 -16.30 -17.63
N TRP A 26 22.03 -15.07 -18.06
CA TRP A 26 21.38 -13.84 -17.57
C TRP A 26 19.89 -13.81 -17.88
N ALA A 27 19.50 -14.14 -19.11
CA ALA A 27 18.09 -14.18 -19.53
C ALA A 27 17.27 -15.19 -18.70
N ARG A 28 17.84 -16.38 -18.43
CA ARG A 28 17.16 -17.46 -17.70
C ARG A 28 17.14 -17.25 -16.20
N ALA A 29 18.23 -16.76 -15.62
CA ALA A 29 18.28 -16.42 -14.20
C ALA A 29 17.30 -15.29 -13.84
N SER A 30 17.23 -14.25 -14.67
CA SER A 30 16.24 -13.17 -14.50
C SER A 30 14.80 -13.66 -14.72
N ALA A 31 14.53 -14.50 -15.73
CA ALA A 31 13.21 -15.10 -15.95
C ALA A 31 12.73 -15.94 -14.75
N MET A 32 13.63 -16.71 -14.12
CA MET A 32 13.31 -17.49 -12.92
C MET A 32 12.92 -16.57 -11.75
N CYS A 33 13.67 -15.49 -11.55
CA CYS A 33 13.33 -14.49 -10.55
C CYS A 33 12.01 -13.77 -10.88
N LEU A 34 11.72 -13.49 -12.16
CA LEU A 34 10.44 -12.91 -12.57
C LEU A 34 9.27 -13.82 -12.20
N ASN A 35 9.35 -15.11 -12.55
CA ASN A 35 8.32 -16.09 -12.19
C ASN A 35 8.08 -16.15 -10.68
N PHE A 36 9.16 -16.17 -9.88
CA PHE A 36 9.07 -16.16 -8.42
C PHE A 36 8.44 -14.87 -7.88
N ASN A 37 8.84 -13.70 -8.38
CA ASN A 37 8.23 -12.44 -7.94
C ASN A 37 6.76 -12.32 -8.38
N CYS A 38 6.39 -12.85 -9.55
CA CYS A 38 5.00 -12.91 -10.01
C CYS A 38 4.15 -13.88 -9.17
N LEU A 39 4.74 -14.94 -8.61
CA LEU A 39 4.07 -15.77 -7.59
C LEU A 39 3.76 -14.93 -6.35
N LEU A 40 4.72 -14.11 -5.91
CA LEU A 40 4.61 -13.34 -4.67
C LEU A 40 3.74 -12.08 -4.77
N ILE A 41 3.59 -11.45 -5.93
CA ILE A 41 2.97 -10.11 -6.03
C ILE A 41 1.47 -10.07 -5.66
N LEU A 42 0.75 -11.19 -5.84
CA LEU A 42 -0.69 -11.29 -5.56
C LEU A 42 -1.00 -11.56 -4.08
N LEU A 43 -0.10 -12.22 -3.35
CA LEU A 43 -0.31 -12.58 -1.94
C LEU A 43 -0.53 -11.37 -1.00
N PRO A 44 0.20 -10.24 -1.12
CA PRO A 44 0.12 -9.13 -0.18
C PRO A 44 -1.12 -8.26 -0.40
N VAL A 45 -1.76 -8.36 -1.58
CA VAL A 45 -3.04 -7.69 -1.83
C VAL A 45 -4.23 -8.56 -1.39
N SER A 46 -3.97 -9.80 -0.99
CA SER A 46 -4.99 -10.75 -0.56
C SER A 46 -5.38 -10.63 0.90
N ARG A 47 -6.21 -9.62 1.21
CA ARG A 47 -6.56 -9.20 2.58
C ARG A 47 -7.26 -10.28 3.41
N ASN A 48 -8.14 -11.09 2.82
CA ASN A 48 -8.80 -12.17 3.54
C ASN A 48 -7.80 -13.27 3.92
N LEU A 49 -6.89 -13.61 3.01
CA LEU A 49 -5.82 -14.57 3.23
C LEU A 49 -4.84 -14.08 4.31
N ILE A 50 -4.42 -12.81 4.25
CA ILE A 50 -3.58 -12.19 5.27
C ILE A 50 -4.29 -12.18 6.63
N SER A 51 -5.59 -11.87 6.66
CA SER A 51 -6.38 -11.86 7.89
C SER A 51 -6.49 -13.25 8.51
N PHE A 52 -6.66 -14.29 7.69
CA PHE A 52 -6.62 -15.68 8.12
C PHE A 52 -5.27 -16.04 8.73
N PHE A 53 -4.16 -15.77 8.04
CA PHE A 53 -2.82 -16.02 8.57
C PHE A 53 -2.54 -15.26 9.87
N ARG A 54 -3.04 -14.02 9.98
CA ARG A 54 -2.98 -13.24 11.22
C ARG A 54 -3.72 -13.92 12.37
N ALA A 55 -4.88 -14.52 12.12
CA ALA A 55 -5.69 -15.19 13.13
C ALA A 55 -5.06 -16.54 13.54
N SER A 56 -4.63 -17.34 12.57
CA SER A 56 -4.00 -18.65 12.81
C SER A 56 -2.66 -18.54 13.53
N TRP A 57 -1.91 -17.46 13.32
CA TRP A 57 -0.61 -17.24 13.95
C TRP A 57 -0.67 -16.44 15.25
N SER A 58 -1.87 -16.25 15.83
CA SER A 58 -2.08 -15.46 17.06
C SER A 58 -1.31 -16.00 18.28
N CYS A 59 -0.91 -17.27 18.27
CA CYS A 59 -0.17 -17.90 19.36
C CYS A 59 1.36 -17.66 19.30
N CYS A 60 1.90 -17.22 18.15
CA CYS A 60 3.35 -17.22 17.91
C CYS A 60 3.90 -15.83 17.57
N ARG A 61 4.66 -15.24 18.51
CA ARG A 61 5.61 -14.10 18.36
C ARG A 61 5.09 -12.82 17.64
N SER A 62 4.96 -11.72 18.39
CA SER A 62 4.49 -10.40 17.90
C SER A 62 5.24 -9.84 16.68
N ASN A 63 6.48 -10.29 16.45
CA ASN A 63 7.30 -9.86 15.32
C ASN A 63 6.76 -10.28 13.95
N VAL A 64 6.17 -11.48 13.82
CA VAL A 64 5.64 -11.97 12.53
C VAL A 64 4.40 -11.18 12.13
N ARG A 65 3.51 -10.93 13.09
CA ARG A 65 2.34 -10.06 12.90
C ARG A 65 2.73 -8.66 12.42
N ARG A 66 3.79 -8.08 12.97
CA ARG A 66 4.32 -6.76 12.57
C ARG A 66 4.75 -6.70 11.09
N TYR A 67 5.30 -7.78 10.54
CA TYR A 67 5.66 -7.83 9.12
C TYR A 67 4.44 -8.02 8.21
N LEU A 68 3.43 -8.79 8.66
CA LEU A 68 2.17 -8.97 7.95
C LEU A 68 1.34 -7.67 7.85
N ASP A 69 1.58 -6.70 8.73
CA ASP A 69 0.93 -5.39 8.64
C ASP A 69 1.56 -4.48 7.56
N LYS A 70 2.76 -4.80 7.05
CA LYS A 70 3.46 -4.05 5.97
C LYS A 70 3.30 -4.69 4.58
N THR A 71 2.17 -5.35 4.32
CA THR A 71 1.92 -6.09 3.07
C THR A 71 1.95 -5.21 1.82
N ILE A 72 1.41 -3.99 1.87
CA ILE A 72 1.44 -3.08 0.72
C ILE A 72 2.87 -2.59 0.44
N THR A 73 3.68 -2.33 1.47
CA THR A 73 5.10 -2.01 1.28
C THR A 73 5.83 -3.16 0.62
N PHE A 74 5.55 -4.39 1.04
CA PHE A 74 6.11 -5.59 0.42
C PHE A 74 5.65 -5.75 -1.04
N HIS A 75 4.38 -5.50 -1.36
CA HIS A 75 3.89 -5.48 -2.75
C HIS A 75 4.67 -4.48 -3.62
N ARG A 76 4.92 -3.27 -3.13
CA ARG A 76 5.74 -2.26 -3.84
C ARG A 76 7.18 -2.76 -4.07
N MET A 77 7.81 -3.36 -3.06
CA MET A 77 9.15 -3.94 -3.18
C MET A 77 9.22 -5.04 -4.24
N VAL A 78 8.25 -5.97 -4.24
CA VAL A 78 8.16 -7.04 -5.25
C VAL A 78 7.96 -6.43 -6.64
N GLY A 79 7.13 -5.38 -6.76
CA GLY A 79 6.94 -4.64 -8.01
C GLY A 79 8.24 -4.07 -8.57
N TYR A 80 9.08 -3.44 -7.74
CA TYR A 80 10.39 -2.96 -8.17
C TYR A 80 11.33 -4.09 -8.62
N MET A 81 11.29 -5.25 -7.95
CA MET A 81 12.08 -6.43 -8.36
C MET A 81 11.60 -7.01 -9.70
N ILE A 82 10.29 -6.98 -9.99
CA ILE A 82 9.75 -7.36 -11.30
C ILE A 82 10.31 -6.45 -12.38
N VAL A 83 10.30 -5.13 -12.18
CA VAL A 83 10.87 -4.19 -13.16
C VAL A 83 12.36 -4.44 -13.39
N LEU A 84 13.15 -4.56 -12.32
CA LEU A 84 14.59 -4.81 -12.40
C LEU A 84 14.90 -6.07 -13.21
N HIS A 85 14.26 -7.20 -12.87
CA HIS A 85 14.51 -8.45 -13.58
C HIS A 85 13.94 -8.44 -15.00
N THR A 86 12.87 -7.68 -15.28
CA THR A 86 12.34 -7.50 -16.65
C THR A 86 13.36 -6.81 -17.54
N VAL A 87 14.00 -5.75 -17.06
CA VAL A 87 15.04 -5.04 -17.81
C VAL A 87 16.23 -5.97 -18.11
N ILE A 88 16.73 -6.69 -17.10
CA ILE A 88 17.84 -7.65 -17.29
C ILE A 88 17.45 -8.73 -18.31
N HIS A 89 16.23 -9.27 -18.20
CA HIS A 89 15.72 -10.31 -19.09
C HIS A 89 15.64 -9.85 -20.54
N ILE A 90 15.03 -8.67 -20.79
CA ILE A 90 14.89 -8.09 -22.13
C ILE A 90 16.25 -7.83 -22.74
N ILE A 91 17.15 -7.13 -22.03
CA ILE A 91 18.49 -6.80 -22.53
C ILE A 91 19.25 -8.08 -22.90
N ALA A 92 19.22 -9.10 -22.04
CA ALA A 92 19.87 -10.37 -22.32
C ALA A 92 19.28 -11.08 -23.56
N HIS A 93 17.96 -11.06 -23.74
CA HIS A 93 17.32 -11.60 -24.94
C HIS A 93 17.68 -10.84 -26.22
N LEU A 94 17.78 -9.51 -26.17
CA LEU A 94 18.23 -8.70 -27.32
C LEU A 94 19.65 -9.10 -27.75
N PHE A 95 20.58 -9.26 -26.81
CA PHE A 95 21.94 -9.74 -27.13
C PHE A 95 21.95 -11.16 -27.72
N ASN A 96 21.10 -12.06 -27.22
CA ASN A 96 21.02 -13.42 -27.76
C ASN A 96 20.47 -13.44 -29.20
N ILE A 97 19.41 -12.67 -29.49
CA ILE A 97 18.84 -12.58 -30.84
C ILE A 97 19.81 -11.91 -31.81
N GLU A 98 20.51 -10.86 -31.39
CA GLU A 98 21.55 -10.21 -32.20
C GLU A 98 22.70 -11.18 -32.53
N ARG A 99 23.13 -11.99 -31.55
CA ARG A 99 24.12 -13.04 -31.79
C ARG A 99 23.64 -14.05 -32.83
N TYR A 100 22.39 -14.51 -32.72
CA TYR A 100 21.78 -15.42 -33.67
C TYR A 100 21.69 -14.82 -35.09
N HIS A 101 21.41 -13.51 -35.20
CA HIS A 101 21.36 -12.81 -36.48
C HIS A 101 22.75 -12.73 -37.13
N ARG A 102 23.78 -12.33 -36.37
CA ARG A 102 25.19 -12.28 -36.84
C ARG A 102 25.72 -13.65 -37.23
N SER A 103 25.23 -14.71 -36.60
CA SER A 103 25.64 -16.08 -36.91
C SER A 103 25.18 -16.55 -38.31
N TYR A 104 24.25 -15.85 -38.94
CA TYR A 104 23.67 -16.17 -40.25
C TYR A 104 24.01 -15.13 -41.34
N SER A 105 24.88 -14.13 -41.05
CA SER A 105 25.19 -13.03 -41.99
C SER A 105 26.19 -13.45 -43.09
N PRO A 106 26.00 -12.99 -44.35
CA PRO A 106 26.88 -13.32 -45.47
C PRO A 106 28.25 -12.64 -45.30
N GLY A 107 29.31 -13.45 -45.14
CA GLY A 107 30.69 -12.97 -44.94
C GLY A 107 31.33 -13.43 -43.63
N ALA A 108 30.59 -14.10 -42.75
CA ALA A 108 31.17 -14.75 -41.58
C ALA A 108 31.99 -15.99 -42.00
N MET A 109 33.24 -16.08 -41.53
CA MET A 109 34.11 -17.24 -41.74
C MET A 109 33.45 -18.52 -41.18
N GLU A 110 33.69 -19.70 -41.77
CA GLU A 110 33.11 -20.98 -41.35
C GLU A 110 33.45 -21.28 -39.87
N ASN A 111 32.57 -20.81 -39.00
CA ASN A 111 32.71 -20.81 -37.55
C ASN A 111 31.57 -21.63 -36.92
N LEU A 112 31.77 -22.05 -35.69
CA LEU A 112 30.84 -22.87 -34.90
C LEU A 112 29.41 -22.35 -34.96
N GLN A 113 29.25 -21.03 -34.90
CA GLN A 113 27.96 -20.35 -34.89
C GLN A 113 27.19 -20.49 -36.22
N ILE A 114 27.89 -20.52 -37.36
CA ILE A 114 27.28 -20.72 -38.68
C ILE A 114 26.82 -22.17 -38.78
N ARG A 115 27.69 -23.13 -38.43
CA ARG A 115 27.36 -24.57 -38.43
C ARG A 115 26.16 -24.88 -37.54
N LEU A 116 26.09 -24.29 -36.34
CA LEU A 116 24.93 -24.42 -35.46
C LEU A 116 23.65 -23.82 -36.05
N SER A 117 23.77 -22.78 -36.88
CA SER A 117 22.61 -22.15 -37.52
C SER A 117 22.09 -22.92 -38.74
N THR A 118 22.94 -23.75 -39.37
CA THR A 118 22.54 -24.61 -40.49
C THR A 118 21.85 -25.90 -40.07
N ILE A 119 21.94 -26.29 -38.79
CA ILE A 119 21.30 -27.50 -38.25
C ILE A 119 19.76 -27.35 -38.23
N GLY A 120 19.07 -28.44 -38.57
CA GLY A 120 17.61 -28.60 -38.45
C GLY A 120 16.81 -27.80 -39.48
N GLN A 121 16.92 -28.13 -40.78
CA GLN A 121 16.20 -27.44 -41.87
C GLN A 121 14.68 -27.74 -41.92
N ASN A 122 14.24 -28.86 -41.35
CA ASN A 122 12.83 -29.25 -41.32
C ASN A 122 12.09 -28.69 -40.09
N CYS A 123 10.77 -28.51 -40.21
CA CYS A 123 9.90 -27.99 -39.14
C CYS A 123 9.79 -28.92 -37.92
N SER A 124 10.14 -30.19 -38.07
CA SER A 124 10.14 -31.21 -37.01
C SER A 124 11.41 -31.10 -36.16
N GLU A 125 11.47 -30.02 -35.37
CA GLU A 125 12.21 -29.86 -34.10
C GLU A 125 13.67 -30.36 -33.97
N GLU A 126 14.64 -29.71 -34.64
CA GLU A 126 16.08 -29.86 -34.27
C GLU A 126 16.92 -28.58 -34.43
N TYR A 127 16.33 -27.39 -34.53
CA TYR A 127 17.11 -26.15 -34.69
C TYR A 127 17.58 -25.57 -33.35
N LEU A 128 18.71 -24.86 -33.35
CA LEU A 128 19.15 -24.01 -32.23
C LEU A 128 18.87 -22.53 -32.47
N ASN A 129 19.20 -22.05 -33.67
CA ASN A 129 19.00 -20.66 -34.07
C ASN A 129 17.56 -20.44 -34.60
N PRO A 130 16.74 -19.58 -33.96
CA PRO A 130 15.38 -19.27 -34.43
C PRO A 130 15.38 -18.44 -35.73
N ILE A 131 16.46 -17.73 -36.06
CA ILE A 131 16.60 -16.97 -37.30
C ILE A 131 17.00 -17.93 -38.42
N ARG A 132 16.07 -18.17 -39.35
CA ARG A 132 16.21 -19.20 -40.41
C ARG A 132 16.47 -18.66 -41.81
N THR A 133 16.33 -17.35 -42.04
CA THR A 133 16.51 -16.76 -43.37
C THR A 133 17.35 -15.48 -43.31
N TYR A 134 18.10 -15.21 -44.38
CA TYR A 134 18.96 -14.02 -44.51
C TYR A 134 18.16 -12.71 -44.42
N ASN A 135 16.93 -12.71 -44.93
CA ASN A 135 16.04 -11.55 -44.89
C ASN A 135 15.38 -11.32 -43.53
N THR A 136 15.59 -12.23 -42.56
CA THR A 136 15.06 -12.06 -41.20
C THR A 136 16.00 -11.20 -40.37
N ASN A 137 15.56 -9.98 -40.08
CA ASN A 137 16.23 -9.12 -39.10
C ASN A 137 15.69 -9.40 -37.67
N PRO A 138 16.40 -8.96 -36.61
CA PRO A 138 15.97 -9.13 -35.22
C PRO A 138 14.56 -8.60 -34.93
N VAL A 139 14.17 -7.50 -35.58
CA VAL A 139 12.85 -6.86 -35.41
C VAL A 139 11.74 -7.76 -35.96
N LYS A 140 11.95 -8.38 -37.13
CA LYS A 140 11.00 -9.31 -37.73
C LYS A 140 10.79 -10.51 -36.83
N GLU A 141 11.87 -11.09 -36.29
CA GLU A 141 11.78 -12.21 -35.34
C GLU A 141 11.03 -11.83 -34.05
N LEU A 142 11.28 -10.61 -33.53
CA LEU A 142 10.56 -10.08 -32.38
C LEU A 142 9.06 -9.92 -32.66
N LEU A 143 8.67 -9.52 -33.87
CA LEU A 143 7.27 -9.30 -34.24
C LEU A 143 6.55 -10.54 -34.79
N SER A 144 7.26 -11.60 -35.16
CA SER A 144 6.67 -12.85 -35.66
C SER A 144 6.63 -13.97 -34.63
N SER A 145 7.51 -13.95 -33.63
CA SER A 145 7.57 -15.01 -32.62
C SER A 145 6.54 -14.80 -31.51
N ILE A 146 5.98 -15.89 -30.99
CA ILE A 146 5.05 -15.87 -29.85
C ILE A 146 5.69 -15.17 -28.65
N ALA A 147 6.95 -15.49 -28.35
CA ALA A 147 7.67 -14.88 -27.23
C ALA A 147 7.92 -13.37 -27.44
N GLY A 148 8.21 -12.95 -28.67
CA GLY A 148 8.46 -11.55 -28.98
C GLY A 148 7.19 -10.68 -28.88
N ILE A 149 6.10 -11.08 -29.54
CA ILE A 149 4.81 -10.35 -29.49
C ILE A 149 4.28 -10.29 -28.06
N SER A 150 4.22 -11.44 -27.38
CA SER A 150 3.78 -11.48 -25.98
C SER A 150 4.69 -10.65 -25.08
N GLY A 151 6.01 -10.68 -25.31
CA GLY A 151 7.01 -9.87 -24.62
C GLY A 151 6.72 -8.36 -24.72
N ILE A 152 6.43 -7.87 -25.92
CA ILE A 152 6.07 -6.45 -26.13
C ILE A 152 4.79 -6.09 -25.36
N ILE A 153 3.75 -6.92 -25.47
CA ILE A 153 2.45 -6.69 -24.83
C ILE A 153 2.61 -6.65 -23.30
N ILE A 154 3.28 -7.64 -22.70
CA ILE A 154 3.48 -7.68 -21.24
C ILE A 154 4.36 -6.54 -20.74
N THR A 155 5.39 -6.14 -21.51
CA THR A 155 6.25 -5.02 -21.14
C THR A 155 5.51 -3.69 -21.22
N MET A 156 4.71 -3.46 -22.26
CA MET A 156 3.85 -2.26 -22.33
C MET A 156 2.86 -2.21 -21.16
N ALA A 157 2.18 -3.31 -20.86
CA ALA A 157 1.29 -3.39 -19.71
C ALA A 157 2.03 -3.08 -18.40
N LEU A 158 3.22 -3.64 -18.20
CA LEU A 158 4.04 -3.37 -17.01
C LEU A 158 4.44 -1.89 -16.89
N ILE A 159 4.87 -1.25 -17.98
CA ILE A 159 5.24 0.16 -17.98
C ILE A 159 4.04 1.04 -17.59
N LEU A 160 2.87 0.79 -18.17
CA LEU A 160 1.65 1.54 -17.85
C LEU A 160 1.21 1.34 -16.40
N MET A 161 1.34 0.12 -15.86
CA MET A 161 1.03 -0.15 -14.44
C MET A 161 2.02 0.55 -13.51
N VAL A 162 3.32 0.51 -13.78
CA VAL A 162 4.34 1.06 -12.87
C VAL A 162 4.32 2.59 -12.87
N THR A 163 4.18 3.21 -14.05
CA THR A 163 4.14 4.68 -14.19
C THR A 163 2.94 5.29 -13.46
N SER A 164 1.75 4.72 -13.66
CA SER A 164 0.52 5.13 -12.97
C SER A 164 0.52 4.85 -11.46
N SER A 165 1.34 3.91 -10.98
CA SER A 165 1.47 3.57 -9.56
C SER A 165 2.47 4.45 -8.79
N THR A 166 2.91 5.55 -9.38
CA THR A 166 3.78 6.54 -8.69
C THR A 166 3.02 7.34 -7.65
N GLU A 167 3.69 7.76 -6.56
CA GLU A 167 3.03 8.50 -5.47
C GLU A 167 2.36 9.79 -5.95
N PHE A 168 2.90 10.43 -6.99
CA PHE A 168 2.33 11.63 -7.57
C PHE A 168 0.97 11.35 -8.24
N ILE A 169 0.90 10.34 -9.09
CA ILE A 169 -0.33 9.98 -9.80
C ILE A 169 -1.38 9.43 -8.84
N ILE A 170 -0.99 8.58 -7.89
CA ILE A 170 -1.96 8.01 -6.93
C ILE A 170 -2.63 9.10 -6.09
N LYS A 171 -1.89 10.15 -5.69
CA LYS A 171 -2.43 11.24 -4.85
C LYS A 171 -3.30 12.23 -5.61
N SER A 172 -3.07 12.40 -6.91
CA SER A 172 -3.77 13.41 -7.72
C SER A 172 -4.81 12.84 -8.68
N PHE A 173 -4.62 11.60 -9.15
CA PHE A 173 -5.40 10.95 -10.20
C PHE A 173 -5.61 9.46 -9.89
N TYR A 174 -6.32 9.18 -8.79
CA TYR A 174 -6.54 7.82 -8.30
C TYR A 174 -7.22 6.90 -9.33
N GLU A 175 -8.18 7.40 -10.09
CA GLU A 175 -8.89 6.62 -11.13
C GLU A 175 -7.93 6.13 -12.21
N VAL A 176 -6.98 6.96 -12.65
CA VAL A 176 -5.97 6.58 -13.65
C VAL A 176 -5.14 5.41 -13.13
N PHE A 177 -4.67 5.50 -11.89
CA PHE A 177 -4.00 4.40 -11.21
C PHE A 177 -4.88 3.14 -11.21
N TRP A 178 -6.14 3.26 -10.78
CA TRP A 178 -7.02 2.10 -10.64
C TRP A 178 -7.25 1.38 -11.98
N PHE A 179 -7.62 2.09 -13.05
CA PHE A 179 -7.90 1.48 -14.35
C PHE A 179 -6.65 0.87 -14.99
N THR A 180 -5.52 1.58 -14.96
CA THR A 180 -4.28 1.09 -15.56
C THR A 180 -3.68 -0.07 -14.77
N HIS A 181 -3.82 -0.11 -13.44
CA HIS A 181 -3.33 -1.21 -12.62
C HIS A 181 -4.06 -2.53 -12.92
N HIS A 182 -5.31 -2.51 -13.40
CA HIS A 182 -6.05 -3.71 -13.85
C HIS A 182 -5.46 -4.37 -15.10
N LEU A 183 -4.51 -3.73 -15.80
CA LEU A 183 -3.72 -4.36 -16.86
C LEU A 183 -2.90 -5.57 -16.34
N PHE A 184 -2.85 -5.81 -15.03
CA PHE A 184 -2.29 -7.03 -14.46
C PHE A 184 -2.94 -8.29 -15.06
N ILE A 185 -4.22 -8.24 -15.44
CA ILE A 185 -4.91 -9.37 -16.08
C ILE A 185 -4.23 -9.71 -17.42
N ILE A 186 -3.98 -8.70 -18.25
CA ILE A 186 -3.28 -8.86 -19.53
C ILE A 186 -1.84 -9.33 -19.28
N PHE A 187 -1.16 -8.76 -18.28
CA PHE A 187 0.19 -9.14 -17.89
C PHE A 187 0.30 -10.64 -17.54
N PHE A 188 -0.59 -11.17 -16.68
CA PHE A 188 -0.55 -12.58 -16.28
C PHE A 188 -0.94 -13.54 -17.40
N ILE A 189 -1.92 -13.20 -18.24
CA ILE A 189 -2.27 -13.99 -19.43
C ILE A 189 -1.07 -14.03 -20.39
N GLY A 190 -0.48 -12.87 -20.67
CA GLY A 190 0.70 -12.76 -21.52
C GLY A 190 1.90 -13.54 -20.97
N LEU A 191 2.14 -13.50 -19.66
CA LEU A 191 3.22 -14.25 -19.01
C LEU A 191 3.01 -15.78 -19.13
N ALA A 192 1.77 -16.25 -19.06
CA ALA A 192 1.45 -17.68 -19.21
C ALA A 192 1.80 -18.20 -20.62
N ILE A 193 1.52 -17.40 -21.65
CA ILE A 193 1.75 -17.77 -23.06
C ILE A 193 3.18 -17.43 -23.55
N HIS A 194 3.88 -16.51 -22.89
CA HIS A 194 5.18 -16.00 -23.34
C HIS A 194 6.23 -17.10 -23.58
N GLY A 195 6.24 -18.11 -22.71
CA GLY A 195 7.17 -19.25 -22.81
C GLY A 195 6.75 -20.35 -23.79
N VAL A 196 5.53 -20.32 -24.34
CA VAL A 196 4.97 -21.42 -25.15
C VAL A 196 5.73 -21.63 -26.45
N GLY A 197 6.34 -20.59 -27.01
CA GLY A 197 7.15 -20.69 -28.22
C GLY A 197 8.48 -21.46 -28.08
N ARG A 198 8.87 -21.88 -26.86
CA ARG A 198 10.06 -22.70 -26.57
C ARG A 198 11.34 -22.27 -27.31
N ILE A 199 11.56 -20.95 -27.44
CA ILE A 199 12.68 -20.37 -28.21
C ILE A 199 14.03 -20.62 -27.54
N VAL A 200 14.04 -20.78 -26.21
CA VAL A 200 15.26 -21.18 -25.48
C VAL A 200 15.43 -22.69 -25.62
N ARG A 201 16.53 -23.10 -26.24
CA ARG A 201 16.82 -24.49 -26.55
C ARG A 201 18.13 -24.93 -25.92
N GLY A 202 18.21 -26.22 -25.57
CA GLY A 202 19.41 -26.89 -25.10
C GLY A 202 19.59 -28.22 -25.83
N GLN A 203 20.79 -28.79 -25.76
CA GLN A 203 21.07 -30.10 -26.36
C GLN A 203 20.27 -31.20 -25.65
N THR A 204 19.73 -32.15 -26.43
CA THR A 204 18.93 -33.26 -25.88
C THR A 204 19.78 -34.18 -25.01
N SER A 205 19.17 -34.86 -24.04
CA SER A 205 19.88 -35.80 -23.17
C SER A 205 20.44 -37.01 -23.92
N GLU A 206 19.81 -37.39 -25.04
CA GLU A 206 20.32 -38.43 -25.94
C GLU A 206 21.54 -37.93 -26.70
N SER A 207 21.46 -36.76 -27.33
CA SER A 207 22.58 -36.16 -28.03
C SER A 207 23.77 -35.89 -27.11
N LEU A 208 23.56 -35.51 -25.85
CA LEU A 208 24.65 -35.32 -24.87
C LEU A 208 25.41 -36.62 -24.50
N ARG A 209 24.78 -37.79 -24.66
CA ARG A 209 25.45 -39.07 -24.39
C ARG A 209 26.41 -39.44 -25.50
N ASP A 210 26.03 -39.13 -26.74
CA ASP A 210 26.78 -39.56 -27.93
C ASP A 210 27.71 -38.47 -28.47
N HIS A 211 27.36 -37.19 -28.27
CA HIS A 211 28.14 -36.05 -28.72
C HIS A 211 29.03 -35.50 -27.60
N ASN A 212 30.34 -35.77 -27.68
CA ASN A 212 31.30 -35.24 -26.71
C ASN A 212 31.51 -33.74 -26.90
N VAL A 213 30.69 -32.93 -26.23
CA VAL A 213 30.66 -31.47 -26.30
C VAL A 213 32.03 -30.79 -26.16
N THR A 214 32.90 -31.27 -25.28
CA THR A 214 34.21 -30.66 -25.04
C THR A 214 35.15 -30.87 -26.22
N TYR A 215 35.12 -32.05 -26.83
CA TYR A 215 35.93 -32.38 -28.00
C TYR A 215 35.33 -31.82 -29.29
N CYS A 216 34.03 -32.03 -29.49
CA CYS A 216 33.32 -31.68 -30.72
C CYS A 216 33.17 -30.17 -30.92
N LYS A 217 33.16 -29.36 -29.85
CA LYS A 217 33.13 -27.90 -29.98
C LYS A 217 34.29 -27.36 -30.83
N ASP A 218 35.48 -27.94 -30.70
CA ASP A 218 36.68 -27.49 -31.42
C ASP A 218 36.84 -28.23 -32.77
N HIS A 219 36.13 -29.35 -32.97
CA HIS A 219 36.16 -30.19 -34.19
C HIS A 219 34.85 -30.10 -34.99
N GLN A 220 34.32 -28.88 -35.16
CA GLN A 220 33.02 -28.62 -35.81
C GLN A 220 32.89 -29.12 -37.26
N LYS A 221 34.01 -29.32 -37.95
CA LYS A 221 34.04 -29.78 -39.35
C LYS A 221 33.79 -31.29 -39.48
N GLU A 222 34.09 -32.04 -38.43
CA GLU A 222 34.00 -33.51 -38.38
C GLU A 222 32.64 -33.98 -37.83
N TRP A 223 31.71 -33.05 -37.58
CA TRP A 223 30.37 -33.37 -37.08
C TRP A 223 29.59 -34.20 -38.08
N GLY A 224 29.19 -35.40 -37.67
CA GLY A 224 28.49 -36.39 -38.50
C GLY A 224 29.42 -37.35 -39.24
N ASP A 225 30.72 -37.05 -39.33
CA ASP A 225 31.70 -37.88 -40.03
C ASP A 225 32.39 -38.88 -39.10
N ILE A 226 32.55 -38.53 -37.81
CA ILE A 226 33.16 -39.40 -36.80
C ILE A 226 32.15 -39.87 -35.74
N PRO A 227 32.27 -41.12 -35.23
CA PRO A 227 31.36 -41.65 -34.20
C PRO A 227 31.35 -40.84 -32.90
N GLN A 228 32.45 -40.13 -32.58
CA GLN A 228 32.58 -39.34 -31.36
C GLN A 228 31.84 -37.99 -31.43
N CYS A 229 31.47 -37.54 -32.63
CA CYS A 229 30.80 -36.25 -32.87
C CYS A 229 29.62 -36.42 -33.85
N PRO A 230 28.56 -37.17 -33.48
CA PRO A 230 27.31 -37.12 -34.24
C PRO A 230 26.73 -35.70 -34.25
N ILE A 231 25.85 -35.38 -35.21
CA ILE A 231 25.27 -34.02 -35.29
C ILE A 231 24.48 -33.73 -34.00
N PRO A 232 24.73 -32.60 -33.30
CA PRO A 232 24.05 -32.31 -32.05
C PRO A 232 22.57 -31.98 -32.27
N GLN A 233 21.69 -32.55 -31.46
CA GLN A 233 20.25 -32.32 -31.50
C GLN A 233 19.80 -31.40 -30.37
N PHE A 234 18.86 -30.50 -30.68
CA PHE A 234 18.39 -29.47 -29.75
C PHE A 234 16.89 -29.51 -29.56
N VAL A 235 16.45 -29.33 -28.31
CA VAL A 235 15.04 -29.26 -27.93
C VAL A 235 14.75 -27.98 -27.15
N GLY A 236 13.55 -27.44 -27.34
CA GLY A 236 13.07 -26.28 -26.61
C GLY A 236 12.69 -26.59 -25.17
N ASN A 237 13.10 -25.71 -24.26
CA ASN A 237 12.79 -25.86 -22.84
C ASN A 237 11.29 -25.74 -22.59
N GLU A 238 10.76 -26.62 -21.74
CA GLU A 238 9.37 -26.61 -21.33
C GLU A 238 8.96 -25.27 -20.66
N PRO A 239 7.76 -24.74 -20.95
CA PRO A 239 7.26 -23.55 -20.28
C PRO A 239 7.00 -23.86 -18.80
N VAL A 240 7.67 -23.12 -17.90
CA VAL A 240 7.54 -23.31 -16.45
C VAL A 240 6.71 -22.22 -15.77
N ALA A 241 6.36 -21.14 -16.46
CA ALA A 241 5.67 -19.99 -15.88
C ALA A 241 4.33 -20.37 -15.22
N TRP A 242 3.56 -21.27 -15.86
CA TRP A 242 2.27 -21.75 -15.35
C TRP A 242 2.36 -22.31 -13.91
N LYS A 243 3.47 -22.98 -13.56
CA LYS A 243 3.70 -23.55 -12.23
C LYS A 243 3.75 -22.48 -11.13
N TRP A 244 4.18 -21.27 -11.49
CA TRP A 244 4.34 -20.15 -10.56
C TRP A 244 3.08 -19.28 -10.46
N ILE A 245 2.25 -19.24 -11.50
CA ILE A 245 1.08 -18.34 -11.53
C ILE A 245 -0.22 -19.03 -11.10
N VAL A 246 -0.38 -20.33 -11.33
CA VAL A 246 -1.67 -21.03 -11.10
C VAL A 246 -2.08 -20.99 -9.63
N GLY A 247 -1.18 -21.29 -8.70
CA GLY A 247 -1.48 -21.30 -7.26
C GLY A 247 -1.93 -19.93 -6.73
N PRO A 248 -1.12 -18.86 -6.87
CA PRO A 248 -1.50 -17.52 -6.41
C PRO A 248 -2.75 -16.98 -7.10
N LEU A 249 -2.93 -17.26 -8.40
CA LEU A 249 -4.12 -16.83 -9.13
C LEU A 249 -5.38 -17.53 -8.60
N PHE A 250 -5.30 -18.83 -8.28
CA PHE A 250 -6.38 -19.55 -7.63
C PHE A 250 -6.75 -18.91 -6.29
N PHE A 251 -5.78 -18.64 -5.41
CA PHE A 251 -6.06 -17.99 -4.12
C PHE A 251 -6.64 -16.59 -4.28
N TYR A 252 -6.15 -15.81 -5.25
CA TYR A 252 -6.68 -14.49 -5.57
C TYR A 252 -8.13 -14.56 -6.06
N ILE A 253 -8.45 -15.51 -6.94
CA ILE A 253 -9.83 -15.73 -7.42
C ILE A 253 -10.74 -16.15 -6.26
N CYS A 254 -10.31 -17.10 -5.41
CA CYS A 254 -11.06 -17.49 -4.22
C CYS A 254 -11.33 -16.29 -3.30
N GLU A 255 -10.35 -15.42 -3.09
CA GLU A 255 -10.55 -14.19 -2.32
C GLU A 255 -11.61 -13.29 -2.95
N LYS A 256 -11.56 -13.07 -4.27
CA LYS A 256 -12.55 -12.24 -4.98
C LYS A 256 -13.95 -12.84 -4.91
N LEU A 257 -14.07 -14.16 -5.03
CA LEU A 257 -15.34 -14.87 -4.86
C LEU A 257 -15.88 -14.71 -3.43
N ILE A 258 -15.04 -14.83 -2.39
CA ILE A 258 -15.46 -14.60 -1.00
C ILE A 258 -15.98 -13.18 -0.81
N ARG A 259 -15.28 -12.17 -1.38
CA ARG A 259 -15.74 -10.77 -1.30
C ARG A 259 -17.06 -10.56 -2.04
N PHE A 260 -17.21 -11.16 -3.22
CA PHE A 260 -18.45 -11.11 -3.99
C PHE A 260 -19.62 -11.75 -3.23
N CYS A 261 -19.42 -12.93 -2.62
CA CYS A 261 -20.44 -13.55 -1.79
C CYS A 261 -20.82 -12.68 -0.57
N ARG A 262 -19.84 -12.02 0.07
CA ARG A 262 -20.08 -11.10 1.19
C ARG A 262 -20.78 -9.80 0.78
N SER A 263 -20.55 -9.32 -0.44
CA SER A 263 -21.22 -8.13 -0.97
C SER A 263 -22.69 -8.39 -1.32
N MET A 264 -23.05 -9.64 -1.62
CA MET A 264 -24.45 -10.01 -1.87
C MET A 264 -25.31 -10.07 -0.60
N GLN A 265 -24.71 -10.00 0.58
CA GLN A 265 -25.46 -9.98 1.84
C GLN A 265 -26.26 -8.67 1.95
N ASN A 266 -27.55 -8.80 2.29
CA ASN A 266 -28.42 -7.65 2.47
C ASN A 266 -27.97 -6.79 3.67
N VAL A 267 -27.85 -5.49 3.43
CA VAL A 267 -27.57 -4.46 4.43
C VAL A 267 -28.76 -3.52 4.47
N VAL A 268 -29.25 -3.24 5.68
CA VAL A 268 -30.38 -2.34 5.90
C VAL A 268 -29.85 -1.05 6.50
N ILE A 269 -30.16 0.08 5.86
CA ILE A 269 -29.92 1.41 6.43
C ILE A 269 -31.02 1.67 7.46
N THR A 270 -30.64 1.78 8.73
CA THR A 270 -31.60 2.01 9.82
C THR A 270 -31.87 3.48 10.03
N LYS A 271 -30.86 4.34 9.87
CA LYS A 271 -30.98 5.77 10.09
C LYS A 271 -29.97 6.53 9.24
N VAL A 272 -30.40 7.69 8.73
CA VAL A 272 -29.55 8.67 8.06
C VAL A 272 -29.61 9.95 8.88
N ILE A 273 -28.46 10.45 9.31
CA ILE A 273 -28.34 11.71 10.04
C ILE A 273 -27.48 12.66 9.21
N VAL A 274 -27.97 13.88 9.04
CA VAL A 274 -27.25 14.94 8.35
C VAL A 274 -26.63 15.84 9.38
N HIS A 275 -25.30 15.93 9.35
CA HIS A 275 -24.52 16.80 10.20
C HIS A 275 -24.18 18.11 9.48
N PRO A 276 -23.87 19.19 10.22
CA PRO A 276 -23.27 20.39 9.68
C PRO A 276 -22.03 20.12 8.80
N SER A 277 -21.64 21.09 7.97
CA SER A 277 -20.52 20.96 7.03
C SER A 277 -20.62 19.82 6.00
N ARG A 278 -21.86 19.44 5.64
CA ARG A 278 -22.20 18.40 4.65
C ARG A 278 -21.54 17.05 4.98
N VAL A 279 -21.74 16.59 6.21
CA VAL A 279 -21.34 15.25 6.63
C VAL A 279 -22.60 14.39 6.79
N LEU A 280 -22.58 13.20 6.18
CA LEU A 280 -23.64 12.22 6.24
C LEU A 280 -23.24 11.10 7.20
N GLU A 281 -24.03 10.87 8.24
CA GLU A 281 -23.92 9.68 9.08
C GLU A 281 -24.92 8.63 8.60
N LEU A 282 -24.40 7.45 8.23
CA LEU A 282 -25.20 6.30 7.83
C LEU A 282 -25.10 5.23 8.91
N GLN A 283 -26.23 4.92 9.55
CA GLN A 283 -26.37 3.81 10.49
C GLN A 283 -26.96 2.60 9.77
N MET A 284 -26.31 1.45 9.92
CA MET A 284 -26.60 0.24 9.16
C MET A 284 -26.63 -1.00 10.06
N LYS A 285 -27.41 -2.01 9.65
CA LYS A 285 -27.40 -3.36 10.25
C LYS A 285 -27.15 -4.42 9.17
N LYS A 286 -26.33 -5.42 9.53
CA LYS A 286 -25.92 -6.54 8.69
C LYS A 286 -25.83 -7.81 9.53
N HIS A 287 -26.41 -8.89 9.05
CA HIS A 287 -26.42 -10.16 9.78
C HIS A 287 -25.00 -10.71 9.97
N GLY A 288 -24.65 -11.11 11.19
CA GLY A 288 -23.35 -11.68 11.54
C GLY A 288 -22.17 -10.71 11.37
N PHE A 289 -22.42 -9.40 11.35
CA PHE A 289 -21.37 -8.40 11.22
C PHE A 289 -20.76 -8.08 12.59
N HIS A 290 -19.47 -8.38 12.75
CA HIS A 290 -18.70 -8.07 13.94
C HIS A 290 -17.48 -7.23 13.56
N SER A 291 -17.33 -6.07 14.20
CA SER A 291 -16.22 -5.15 13.99
C SER A 291 -15.41 -4.92 15.27
N HIS A 292 -14.20 -4.40 15.10
CA HIS A 292 -13.36 -3.88 16.16
C HIS A 292 -13.17 -2.37 16.01
N PRO A 293 -12.79 -1.66 17.09
CA PRO A 293 -12.71 -0.21 17.05
C PRO A 293 -11.64 0.27 16.08
N GLY A 294 -11.98 1.28 15.28
CA GLY A 294 -11.07 1.87 14.28
C GLY A 294 -10.87 1.03 13.02
N GLN A 295 -11.67 -0.02 12.80
CA GLN A 295 -11.73 -0.71 11.51
C GLN A 295 -12.48 0.12 10.47
N TYR A 296 -12.32 -0.24 9.20
CA TYR A 296 -13.03 0.39 8.08
C TYR A 296 -13.72 -0.65 7.21
N ILE A 297 -14.67 -0.21 6.41
CA ILE A 297 -15.45 -1.00 5.45
C ILE A 297 -15.35 -0.37 4.07
N PHE A 298 -15.67 -1.12 3.02
CA PHE A 298 -15.98 -0.57 1.71
C PHE A 298 -17.49 -0.55 1.51
N LEU A 299 -17.97 0.60 1.03
CA LEU A 299 -19.37 0.80 0.66
C LEU A 299 -19.49 0.90 -0.85
N GLN A 300 -20.51 0.23 -1.36
CA GLN A 300 -20.99 0.36 -2.72
C GLN A 300 -22.47 0.70 -2.69
N CYS A 301 -22.89 1.60 -3.56
CA CYS A 301 -24.29 1.96 -3.76
C CYS A 301 -24.66 1.72 -5.22
N PRO A 302 -25.35 0.60 -5.56
CA PRO A 302 -25.74 0.28 -6.93
C PRO A 302 -26.61 1.34 -7.61
N ALA A 303 -27.33 2.18 -6.85
CA ALA A 303 -28.10 3.31 -7.41
C ALA A 303 -27.21 4.40 -8.02
N ILE A 304 -25.92 4.44 -7.65
CA ILE A 304 -24.92 5.40 -8.16
C ILE A 304 -23.99 4.67 -9.13
N SER A 305 -23.38 3.56 -8.70
CA SER A 305 -22.44 2.79 -9.49
C SER A 305 -22.37 1.33 -9.04
N HIS A 306 -22.37 0.42 -10.01
CA HIS A 306 -22.25 -1.02 -9.81
C HIS A 306 -20.82 -1.52 -9.60
N PHE A 307 -19.81 -0.67 -9.80
CA PHE A 307 -18.40 -1.08 -9.77
C PHE A 307 -17.54 -0.31 -8.77
N GLN A 308 -17.98 0.89 -8.37
CA GLN A 308 -17.24 1.71 -7.41
C GLN A 308 -17.48 1.25 -5.97
N TRP A 309 -16.38 1.06 -5.25
CA TRP A 309 -16.33 0.70 -3.84
C TRP A 309 -15.47 1.73 -3.10
N HIS A 310 -16.05 2.43 -2.14
CA HIS A 310 -15.38 3.51 -1.41
C HIS A 310 -15.10 3.12 0.04
N PRO A 311 -13.87 3.32 0.55
CA PRO A 311 -13.53 2.97 1.91
C PRO A 311 -14.02 4.03 2.90
N PHE A 312 -14.64 3.60 3.99
CA PHE A 312 -15.06 4.45 5.11
C PHE A 312 -14.75 3.80 6.45
N THR A 313 -14.20 4.59 7.36
CA THR A 313 -13.92 4.15 8.73
C THR A 313 -15.21 4.01 9.52
N LEU A 314 -15.32 2.93 10.29
CA LEU A 314 -16.42 2.73 11.22
C LEU A 314 -16.27 3.72 12.39
N THR A 315 -17.34 4.47 12.64
CA THR A 315 -17.42 5.48 13.71
C THR A 315 -18.20 4.99 14.93
N SER A 316 -19.03 3.97 14.76
CA SER A 316 -19.72 3.27 15.86
C SER A 316 -18.75 2.39 16.65
N ALA A 317 -19.03 2.21 17.95
CA ALA A 317 -18.32 1.20 18.74
C ALA A 317 -18.84 -0.22 18.41
N PRO A 318 -18.03 -1.27 18.54
CA PRO A 318 -18.47 -2.67 18.43
C PRO A 318 -19.61 -3.06 19.38
N GLU A 319 -19.72 -2.36 20.51
CA GLU A 319 -20.72 -2.57 21.54
C GLU A 319 -22.11 -2.01 21.14
N GLU A 320 -22.20 -1.18 20.09
CA GLU A 320 -23.46 -0.66 19.57
C GLU A 320 -24.19 -1.69 18.71
N GLU A 321 -25.53 -1.69 18.71
CA GLU A 321 -26.33 -2.65 17.91
C GLU A 321 -26.24 -2.45 16.39
N HIS A 322 -25.74 -1.29 15.97
CA HIS A 322 -25.62 -0.90 14.57
C HIS A 322 -24.18 -0.50 14.30
N PHE A 323 -23.78 -0.56 13.03
CA PHE A 323 -22.51 0.01 12.61
C PHE A 323 -22.76 1.29 11.81
N SER A 324 -21.93 2.30 12.04
CA SER A 324 -22.07 3.60 11.38
C SER A 324 -20.80 4.09 10.72
N VAL A 325 -20.98 4.91 9.69
CA VAL A 325 -19.89 5.65 9.02
C VAL A 325 -20.28 7.12 8.89
N HIS A 326 -19.27 7.99 8.95
CA HIS A 326 -19.42 9.43 8.67
C HIS A 326 -18.74 9.77 7.34
N ILE A 327 -19.52 10.29 6.40
CA ILE A 327 -19.10 10.55 5.02
C ILE A 327 -19.19 12.04 4.75
N ARG A 328 -18.04 12.70 4.54
CA ARG A 328 -18.00 14.10 4.09
C ARG A 328 -18.26 14.17 2.58
N THR A 329 -19.13 15.06 2.14
CA THR A 329 -19.38 15.24 0.69
C THR A 329 -18.25 16.06 0.06
N VAL A 330 -17.36 15.40 -0.67
CA VAL A 330 -16.20 16.05 -1.32
C VAL A 330 -16.08 15.72 -2.81
N GLY A 331 -16.48 14.52 -3.23
CA GLY A 331 -16.42 14.05 -4.62
C GLY A 331 -17.79 13.71 -5.20
N ASP A 332 -17.81 13.48 -6.51
CA ASP A 332 -18.97 13.08 -7.31
C ASP A 332 -19.78 11.94 -6.68
N TRP A 333 -19.13 10.83 -6.31
CA TRP A 333 -19.81 9.69 -5.70
C TRP A 333 -20.41 10.03 -4.34
N THR A 334 -19.68 10.78 -3.50
CA THR A 334 -20.19 11.18 -2.17
C THR A 334 -21.33 12.19 -2.24
N ILE A 335 -21.33 13.06 -3.26
CA ILE A 335 -22.41 14.01 -3.52
C ILE A 335 -23.65 13.24 -4.00
N ALA A 336 -23.49 12.32 -4.94
CA ALA A 336 -24.57 11.46 -5.40
C ALA A 336 -25.17 10.61 -4.28
N LEU A 337 -24.35 10.11 -3.34
CA LEU A 337 -24.82 9.37 -2.18
C LEU A 337 -25.62 10.27 -1.22
N TYR A 338 -25.15 11.48 -0.97
CA TYR A 338 -25.85 12.46 -0.15
C TYR A 338 -27.25 12.77 -0.72
N GLU A 339 -27.34 12.94 -2.03
CA GLU A 339 -28.61 13.16 -2.72
C GLU A 339 -29.52 11.92 -2.72
N ALA A 340 -28.96 10.75 -2.98
CA ALA A 340 -29.68 9.48 -3.00
C ALA A 340 -30.28 9.12 -1.64
N CYS A 341 -29.57 9.43 -0.54
CA CYS A 341 -30.06 9.28 0.82
C CYS A 341 -31.07 10.38 1.23
N GLY A 342 -31.41 11.30 0.33
CA GLY A 342 -32.43 12.31 0.57
C GLY A 342 -31.99 13.46 1.47
N ALA A 343 -30.69 13.63 1.73
CA ALA A 343 -30.18 14.61 2.70
C ALA A 343 -30.42 16.08 2.30
N ASN A 344 -30.74 16.36 1.03
CA ASN A 344 -31.19 17.68 0.56
C ASN A 344 -32.68 17.96 0.84
N LYS A 345 -33.47 16.93 1.14
CA LYS A 345 -34.91 17.07 1.37
C LYS A 345 -35.15 17.24 2.87
N LYS A 346 -35.80 18.35 3.26
CA LYS A 346 -36.18 18.62 4.66
C LYS A 346 -37.33 17.72 5.18
N VAL A 347 -37.67 16.66 4.46
CA VAL A 347 -38.82 15.78 4.75
C VAL A 347 -38.29 14.45 5.26
N PHE A 348 -38.90 13.94 6.33
CA PHE A 348 -38.61 12.60 6.83
C PHE A 348 -38.84 11.57 5.71
N GLN A 349 -37.84 10.75 5.45
CA GLN A 349 -37.93 9.66 4.49
C GLN A 349 -37.96 8.33 5.21
N GLU A 350 -38.86 7.46 4.77
CA GLU A 350 -39.03 6.14 5.35
C GLU A 350 -37.88 5.21 4.93
N ALA A 351 -37.56 4.22 5.78
CA ALA A 351 -36.37 3.40 5.57
C ALA A 351 -36.36 2.62 4.23
N TRP A 352 -37.53 2.32 3.65
CA TRP A 352 -37.62 1.61 2.36
C TRP A 352 -37.33 2.49 1.14
N THR A 353 -37.34 3.82 1.27
CA THR A 353 -36.95 4.72 0.18
C THR A 353 -35.43 4.91 0.11
N MET A 354 -34.69 4.40 1.11
CA MET A 354 -33.24 4.48 1.14
C MET A 354 -32.61 3.61 0.05
N PRO A 355 -31.49 4.05 -0.55
CA PRO A 355 -30.81 3.26 -1.56
C PRO A 355 -30.27 1.96 -0.95
N ARG A 356 -30.28 0.89 -1.74
CA ARG A 356 -29.58 -0.35 -1.35
C ARG A 356 -28.08 -0.08 -1.30
N VAL A 357 -27.43 -0.57 -0.25
CA VAL A 357 -25.97 -0.49 -0.09
C VAL A 357 -25.39 -1.88 0.10
N ALA A 358 -24.19 -2.07 -0.44
CA ALA A 358 -23.39 -3.27 -0.29
C ALA A 358 -22.18 -2.95 0.59
N VAL A 359 -21.88 -3.82 1.56
CA VAL A 359 -20.79 -3.64 2.54
C VAL A 359 -19.80 -4.78 2.43
N ASP A 360 -18.54 -4.45 2.16
CA ASP A 360 -17.39 -5.37 2.30
C ASP A 360 -16.52 -4.94 3.50
N GLY A 361 -16.02 -5.91 4.27
CA GLY A 361 -15.35 -5.66 5.54
C GLY A 361 -16.07 -6.28 6.75
N PRO A 362 -15.52 -6.09 7.96
CA PRO A 362 -14.53 -5.06 8.31
C PRO A 362 -13.08 -5.43 7.99
N PHE A 363 -12.26 -4.42 7.69
CA PHE A 363 -10.83 -4.54 7.43
C PHE A 363 -9.98 -4.03 8.59
N GLY A 364 -8.74 -4.52 8.69
CA GLY A 364 -7.87 -4.35 9.86
C GLY A 364 -7.64 -2.89 10.30
N THR A 365 -7.30 -2.74 11.58
CA THR A 365 -7.01 -1.46 12.24
C THR A 365 -5.66 -1.53 12.96
N ALA A 366 -4.90 -0.45 12.93
CA ALA A 366 -3.65 -0.29 13.68
C ALA A 366 -3.88 -0.14 15.20
N SER A 367 -5.12 0.16 15.61
CA SER A 367 -5.42 0.57 16.98
C SER A 367 -5.74 -0.59 17.92
N LYS A 368 -5.68 -1.87 17.50
CA LYS A 368 -6.06 -3.00 18.37
C LYS A 368 -5.24 -3.09 19.66
N ASP A 369 -4.00 -2.63 19.63
CA ASP A 369 -3.07 -2.79 20.75
C ASP A 369 -3.25 -1.70 21.83
N MET A 370 -4.14 -0.72 21.63
CA MET A 370 -4.37 0.36 22.61
C MET A 370 -4.87 -0.13 23.97
N PHE A 371 -5.59 -1.25 24.01
CA PHE A 371 -6.11 -1.83 25.26
C PHE A 371 -5.03 -2.46 26.14
N TYR A 372 -3.79 -2.60 25.67
CA TYR A 372 -2.68 -3.15 26.45
C TYR A 372 -1.92 -2.11 27.29
N TYR A 373 -2.19 -0.83 27.10
CA TYR A 373 -1.45 0.26 27.77
C TYR A 373 -2.31 0.94 28.83
N GLU A 374 -1.73 1.19 30.01
CA GLU A 374 -2.39 1.95 31.09
C GLU A 374 -2.58 3.42 30.70
N VAL A 375 -1.63 3.99 29.96
CA VAL A 375 -1.70 5.35 29.42
C VAL A 375 -1.58 5.28 27.90
N SER A 376 -2.55 5.86 27.20
CA SER A 376 -2.57 5.92 25.74
C SER A 376 -2.65 7.36 25.24
N VAL A 377 -1.75 7.71 24.31
CA VAL A 377 -1.76 9.01 23.62
C VAL A 377 -2.23 8.79 22.18
N PHE A 378 -3.39 9.36 21.85
CA PHE A 378 -4.00 9.32 20.54
C PHE A 378 -3.76 10.64 19.82
N ILE A 379 -3.16 10.60 18.63
CA ILE A 379 -2.87 11.79 17.84
C ILE A 379 -3.58 11.66 16.50
N ALA A 380 -4.55 12.55 16.27
CA ALA A 380 -5.32 12.66 15.04
C ALA A 380 -4.95 13.94 14.28
N ALA A 381 -4.87 13.85 12.96
CA ALA A 381 -4.69 15.00 12.08
C ALA A 381 -5.78 15.04 11.00
N GLY A 382 -6.45 16.19 10.84
CA GLY A 382 -7.51 16.40 9.85
C GLY A 382 -8.62 15.36 9.95
N ILE A 383 -9.01 14.77 8.80
CA ILE A 383 -10.03 13.71 8.71
C ILE A 383 -9.62 12.39 9.37
N GLY A 384 -8.33 12.21 9.67
CA GLY A 384 -7.78 11.04 10.36
C GLY A 384 -8.25 10.86 11.80
N VAL A 385 -9.13 11.75 12.29
CA VAL A 385 -9.85 11.63 13.56
C VAL A 385 -10.95 10.58 13.55
N THR A 386 -11.52 10.27 12.39
CA THR A 386 -12.67 9.35 12.26
C THR A 386 -12.52 7.99 12.96
N PRO A 387 -11.38 7.28 12.91
CA PRO A 387 -11.22 6.01 13.63
C PRO A 387 -11.30 6.19 15.14
N PHE A 388 -10.88 7.35 15.66
CA PHE A 388 -10.87 7.63 17.09
C PHE A 388 -12.28 7.77 17.67
N ALA A 389 -13.30 8.06 16.85
CA ALA A 389 -14.69 8.07 17.31
C ALA A 389 -15.08 6.69 17.87
N SER A 390 -14.88 5.64 17.07
CA SER A 390 -15.16 4.25 17.44
C SER A 390 -14.28 3.78 18.61
N VAL A 391 -13.02 4.19 18.62
CA VAL A 391 -12.05 3.88 19.68
C VAL A 391 -12.48 4.48 21.02
N LEU A 392 -12.74 5.79 21.07
CA LEU A 392 -13.08 6.48 22.31
C LEU A 392 -14.37 5.94 22.91
N LYS A 393 -15.39 5.69 22.08
CA LYS A 393 -16.64 5.06 22.52
C LYS A 393 -16.42 3.64 23.05
N SER A 394 -15.65 2.79 22.36
CA SER A 394 -15.40 1.42 22.84
C SER A 394 -14.59 1.39 24.14
N ILE A 395 -13.61 2.29 24.29
CA ILE A 395 -12.89 2.43 25.56
C ILE A 395 -13.87 2.87 26.66
N TRP A 396 -14.76 3.83 26.38
CA TRP A 396 -15.75 4.29 27.33
C TRP A 396 -16.71 3.18 27.79
N TYR A 397 -17.28 2.40 26.85
CA TYR A 397 -18.15 1.26 27.18
C TYR A 397 -17.43 0.23 28.07
N LYS A 398 -16.19 -0.13 27.71
CA LYS A 398 -15.38 -1.07 28.50
C LYS A 398 -14.92 -0.50 29.83
N TYR A 399 -14.66 0.80 29.90
CA TYR A 399 -14.28 1.47 31.13
C TYR A 399 -15.42 1.45 32.16
N ASN A 400 -16.67 1.54 31.69
CA ASN A 400 -17.85 1.40 32.52
C ASN A 400 -18.04 -0.05 33.02
N ASP A 401 -17.84 -1.03 32.13
CA ASP A 401 -18.13 -2.45 32.40
C ASP A 401 -17.01 -3.18 33.18
N LEU A 402 -15.73 -2.91 32.84
CA LEU A 402 -14.57 -3.69 33.29
C LEU A 402 -13.72 -3.01 34.38
N LYS A 403 -14.13 -1.84 34.92
CA LYS A 403 -13.33 -1.04 35.87
C LYS A 403 -11.87 -0.84 35.43
N MET A 404 -11.63 -0.63 34.13
CA MET A 404 -10.30 -0.27 33.64
C MET A 404 -9.81 1.03 34.28
N THR A 405 -8.49 1.16 34.47
CA THR A 405 -7.84 2.37 35.02
C THR A 405 -7.07 3.16 33.94
N MET A 406 -7.47 3.01 32.68
CA MET A 406 -6.76 3.63 31.56
C MET A 406 -6.91 5.17 31.57
N LYS A 407 -5.82 5.89 31.36
CA LYS A 407 -5.79 7.33 31.06
C LYS A 407 -5.58 7.55 29.57
N VAL A 408 -6.44 8.35 28.94
CA VAL A 408 -6.36 8.66 27.51
C VAL A 408 -6.06 10.14 27.31
N TYR A 409 -5.00 10.42 26.56
CA TYR A 409 -4.71 11.75 26.02
C TYR A 409 -5.06 11.77 24.54
N PHE A 410 -5.95 12.66 24.12
CA PHE A 410 -6.42 12.75 22.75
C PHE A 410 -6.03 14.11 22.15
N TYR A 411 -5.11 14.11 21.19
CA TYR A 411 -4.67 15.30 20.47
C TYR A 411 -5.32 15.31 19.09
N TRP A 412 -6.07 16.37 18.79
CA TRP A 412 -6.64 16.55 17.46
C TRP A 412 -6.12 17.83 16.81
N ILE A 413 -5.38 17.65 15.72
CA ILE A 413 -4.75 18.73 14.98
C ILE A 413 -5.54 18.93 13.69
N CYS A 414 -6.13 20.10 13.52
CA CYS A 414 -6.87 20.43 12.32
C CYS A 414 -6.46 21.80 11.77
N ARG A 415 -6.70 22.00 10.49
CA ARG A 415 -6.49 23.28 9.81
C ARG A 415 -7.81 24.03 9.61
N ASP A 416 -8.91 23.31 9.43
CA ASP A 416 -10.23 23.88 9.13
C ASP A 416 -11.17 23.72 10.32
N THR A 417 -11.90 24.78 10.66
CA THR A 417 -12.89 24.79 11.75
C THR A 417 -14.11 23.92 11.45
N ASN A 418 -14.53 23.86 10.18
CA ASN A 418 -15.67 23.06 9.71
C ASN A 418 -15.49 21.55 9.93
N ALA A 419 -14.24 21.08 10.10
CA ALA A 419 -13.98 19.67 10.38
C ALA A 419 -14.33 19.30 11.83
N PHE A 420 -14.49 20.27 12.73
CA PHE A 420 -14.75 20.05 14.16
C PHE A 420 -16.20 19.65 14.45
N GLU A 421 -17.16 20.13 13.66
CA GLU A 421 -18.58 20.18 14.05
C GLU A 421 -19.16 18.82 14.48
N TRP A 422 -19.04 17.76 13.66
CA TRP A 422 -19.63 16.46 13.99
C TRP A 422 -18.91 15.71 15.12
N PHE A 423 -17.60 15.90 15.29
CA PHE A 423 -16.82 15.15 16.28
C PHE A 423 -16.82 15.85 17.65
N VAL A 424 -17.02 17.17 17.66
CA VAL A 424 -17.21 17.94 18.89
C VAL A 424 -18.43 17.44 19.64
N ASP A 425 -19.54 17.17 18.96
CA ASP A 425 -20.75 16.61 19.60
C ASP A 425 -20.47 15.29 20.33
N LEU A 426 -19.63 14.44 19.75
CA LEU A 426 -19.18 13.20 20.40
C LEU A 426 -18.33 13.50 21.65
N LEU A 427 -17.38 14.43 21.57
CA LEU A 427 -16.55 14.82 22.71
C LEU A 427 -17.38 15.43 23.84
N GLN A 428 -18.34 16.30 23.51
CA GLN A 428 -19.28 16.89 24.47
C GLN A 428 -20.13 15.82 25.15
N SER A 429 -20.67 14.86 24.38
CA SER A 429 -21.44 13.75 24.93
C SER A 429 -20.60 12.88 25.85
N LEU A 430 -19.35 12.57 25.49
CA LEU A 430 -18.45 11.78 26.34
C LEU A 430 -18.09 12.53 27.61
N GLU A 431 -17.79 13.83 27.51
CA GLU A 431 -17.47 14.67 28.66
C GLU A 431 -18.64 14.78 29.65
N ALA A 432 -19.87 14.98 29.15
CA ALA A 432 -21.06 15.03 29.98
C ALA A 432 -21.26 13.72 30.77
N GLN A 433 -21.13 12.57 30.11
CA GLN A 433 -21.24 11.26 30.74
C GLN A 433 -20.11 11.00 31.75
N MET A 434 -18.89 11.47 31.46
CA MET A 434 -17.75 11.38 32.39
C MET A 434 -17.97 12.17 33.68
N ILE A 435 -18.58 13.35 33.58
CA ILE A 435 -18.90 14.19 34.74
C ILE A 435 -19.98 13.54 35.60
N GLU A 436 -21.04 13.01 34.97
CA GLU A 436 -22.15 12.34 35.66
C GLU A 436 -21.68 11.15 36.52
N ILE A 437 -20.74 10.36 36.00
CA ILE A 437 -20.19 9.18 36.69
C ILE A 437 -19.06 9.56 37.68
N GLY A 438 -18.65 10.82 37.75
CA GLY A 438 -17.58 11.29 38.65
C GLY A 438 -16.18 10.83 38.23
N LYS A 439 -15.97 10.52 36.95
CA LYS A 439 -14.71 10.00 36.39
C LYS A 439 -14.14 10.95 35.33
N SER A 440 -14.10 12.25 35.65
CA SER A 440 -13.56 13.31 34.77
C SER A 440 -12.08 13.13 34.41
N GLY A 441 -11.33 12.32 35.17
CA GLY A 441 -9.92 12.04 34.93
C GLY A 441 -9.62 11.06 33.79
N PHE A 442 -10.60 10.42 33.14
CA PHE A 442 -10.34 9.36 32.15
C PHE A 442 -9.77 9.89 30.81
N LEU A 443 -10.38 10.91 30.22
CA LEU A 443 -10.05 11.47 28.91
C LEU A 443 -9.61 12.92 29.06
N SER A 444 -8.43 13.24 28.54
CA SER A 444 -7.96 14.63 28.37
C SER A 444 -7.77 14.88 26.89
N TYR A 445 -8.48 15.85 26.32
CA TYR A 445 -8.41 16.15 24.89
C TYR A 445 -7.84 17.53 24.61
N HIS A 446 -6.92 17.62 23.65
CA HIS A 446 -6.25 18.86 23.25
C HIS A 446 -6.49 19.08 21.76
N ILE A 447 -7.25 20.12 21.43
CA ILE A 447 -7.57 20.49 20.06
C ILE A 447 -6.61 21.58 19.61
N PHE A 448 -5.93 21.37 18.50
CA PHE A 448 -4.99 22.31 17.90
C PHE A 448 -5.53 22.79 16.56
N LEU A 449 -5.82 24.09 16.46
CA LEU A 449 -6.11 24.75 15.20
C LEU A 449 -4.81 25.31 14.62
N THR A 450 -4.48 24.90 13.39
CA THR A 450 -3.23 25.25 12.70
C THR A 450 -3.43 26.20 11.52
N GLY A 451 -4.67 26.44 11.11
CA GLY A 451 -5.04 27.45 10.11
C GLY A 451 -6.08 28.39 10.71
N TRP A 452 -5.82 29.69 10.64
CA TRP A 452 -6.77 30.72 11.02
C TRP A 452 -6.58 31.94 10.11
N ASP A 453 -7.68 32.65 9.83
CA ASP A 453 -7.65 33.95 9.17
C ASP A 453 -7.62 35.10 10.21
N GLU A 454 -7.40 36.34 9.76
CA GLU A 454 -7.35 37.52 10.64
C GLU A 454 -8.68 37.75 11.38
N PHE A 455 -9.80 37.42 10.75
CA PHE A 455 -11.13 37.61 11.33
C PHE A 455 -11.40 36.62 12.47
N GLN A 456 -11.05 35.35 12.27
CA GLN A 456 -11.09 34.30 13.28
C GLN A 456 -10.16 34.66 14.44
N ALA A 457 -8.93 35.09 14.16
CA ALA A 457 -7.99 35.51 15.20
C ALA A 457 -8.54 36.66 16.07
N ALA A 458 -9.19 37.64 15.45
CA ALA A 458 -9.84 38.75 16.16
C ALA A 458 -11.02 38.27 17.03
N HIS A 459 -11.88 37.40 16.48
CA HIS A 459 -13.01 36.83 17.22
C HIS A 459 -12.57 35.98 18.43
N ILE A 460 -11.52 35.17 18.23
CA ILE A 460 -10.87 34.38 19.28
C ILE A 460 -10.32 35.28 20.38
N ALA A 461 -9.57 36.32 20.03
CA ALA A 461 -8.95 37.23 20.99
C ALA A 461 -10.00 37.96 21.85
N MET A 462 -11.13 38.35 21.25
CA MET A 462 -12.22 39.04 21.96
C MET A 462 -12.97 38.14 22.95
N HIS A 463 -13.12 36.84 22.64
CA HIS A 463 -13.89 35.91 23.46
C HIS A 463 -13.03 34.94 24.29
N PHE A 464 -11.71 35.13 24.32
CA PHE A 464 -10.76 34.23 25.01
C PHE A 464 -11.01 34.08 26.52
N LYS A 465 -11.64 35.06 27.17
CA LYS A 465 -11.93 35.03 28.62
C LYS A 465 -13.16 34.19 29.01
N GLY A 466 -13.89 33.62 28.04
CA GLY A 466 -15.01 32.73 28.33
C GLY A 466 -14.61 31.43 29.04
N ASN A 467 -15.57 30.82 29.73
CA ASN A 467 -15.45 29.49 30.36
C ASN A 467 -15.58 28.34 29.37
N GLN A 468 -16.05 28.61 28.15
CA GLN A 468 -16.16 27.66 27.05
C GLN A 468 -15.31 28.14 25.88
N ASP A 469 -14.85 27.20 25.07
CA ASP A 469 -14.12 27.46 23.85
C ASP A 469 -15.00 28.14 22.80
N VAL A 470 -14.47 29.17 22.15
CA VAL A 470 -15.22 30.00 21.20
C VAL A 470 -15.53 29.25 19.91
N ILE A 471 -14.68 28.28 19.54
CA ILE A 471 -14.77 27.54 18.27
C ILE A 471 -15.57 26.27 18.45
N THR A 472 -15.30 25.53 19.52
CA THR A 472 -15.85 24.18 19.74
C THR A 472 -16.92 24.11 20.81
N GLY A 473 -17.12 25.16 21.62
CA GLY A 473 -18.06 25.15 22.75
C GLY A 473 -17.67 24.19 23.89
N LEU A 474 -16.51 23.53 23.79
CA LEU A 474 -16.00 22.59 24.79
C LEU A 474 -15.44 23.35 26.00
N LYS A 475 -15.31 22.66 27.15
CA LYS A 475 -14.67 23.28 28.33
C LYS A 475 -13.18 23.50 28.14
N GLN A 476 -12.52 22.56 27.46
CA GLN A 476 -11.10 22.67 27.16
C GLN A 476 -10.89 23.57 25.95
N LYS A 477 -10.05 24.59 26.11
CA LYS A 477 -9.81 25.60 25.06
C LYS A 477 -8.99 25.03 23.92
N THR A 478 -9.29 25.51 22.71
CA THR A 478 -8.52 25.21 21.51
C THR A 478 -7.16 25.91 21.58
N PHE A 479 -6.10 25.16 21.29
CA PHE A 479 -4.74 25.65 21.17
C PHE A 479 -4.49 26.14 19.74
N TYR A 480 -3.76 27.24 19.62
CA TYR A 480 -3.43 27.84 18.34
C TYR A 480 -1.98 27.58 17.98
N GLY A 481 -1.77 26.92 16.83
CA GLY A 481 -0.46 26.62 16.28
C GLY A 481 -0.18 25.12 16.28
N ARG A 482 1.09 24.76 16.08
CA ARG A 482 1.52 23.36 16.06
C ARG A 482 1.85 22.90 17.50
N PRO A 483 1.48 21.66 17.89
CA PRO A 483 1.87 21.11 19.19
C PRO A 483 3.39 21.05 19.34
N ASN A 484 3.90 21.39 20.51
CA ASN A 484 5.30 21.18 20.86
C ASN A 484 5.47 19.80 21.51
N TRP A 485 5.61 18.76 20.69
CA TRP A 485 5.67 17.37 21.15
C TRP A 485 6.72 17.11 22.23
N ASN A 486 7.87 17.78 22.18
CA ASN A 486 8.92 17.64 23.19
C ASN A 486 8.46 18.11 24.58
N LYS A 487 7.62 19.16 24.64
CA LYS A 487 7.04 19.63 25.90
C LYS A 487 5.90 18.72 26.36
N GLU A 488 5.02 18.30 25.45
CA GLU A 488 3.89 17.41 25.75
C GLU A 488 4.38 16.06 26.29
N PHE A 489 5.34 15.41 25.62
CA PHE A 489 5.88 14.13 26.07
C PHE A 489 6.61 14.23 27.43
N LYS A 490 7.32 15.33 27.68
CA LYS A 490 7.91 15.60 29.00
C LYS A 490 6.83 15.76 30.08
N HIS A 491 5.73 16.44 29.77
CA HIS A 491 4.60 16.58 30.68
C HIS A 491 3.98 15.21 31.02
N PHE A 492 3.73 14.35 30.02
CA PHE A 492 3.19 13.01 30.27
C PHE A 492 4.12 12.16 31.13
N ALA A 493 5.43 12.23 30.88
CA ALA A 493 6.43 11.49 31.67
C ALA A 493 6.39 11.88 33.15
N VAL A 494 6.23 13.17 33.45
CA VAL A 494 6.11 13.68 34.82
C VAL A 494 4.77 13.30 35.46
N GLU A 495 3.66 13.51 34.74
CA GLU A 495 2.30 13.25 35.26
C GLU A 495 2.03 11.77 35.54
N THR A 496 2.60 10.88 34.73
CA THR A 496 2.42 9.43 34.84
C THR A 496 3.45 8.74 35.74
N GLY A 497 4.39 9.50 36.33
CA GLY A 497 5.49 8.93 37.13
C GLY A 497 6.52 8.13 36.32
N CYS A 498 6.42 8.13 34.99
CA CYS A 498 7.40 7.53 34.08
C CYS A 498 8.60 8.47 33.91
N LEU A 499 9.43 8.61 34.94
CA LEU A 499 10.78 9.17 34.82
C LEU A 499 11.68 8.14 34.10
N CYS A 500 11.46 7.91 32.81
CA CYS A 500 12.35 7.08 31.99
C CYS A 500 13.39 7.96 31.31
N GLU A 501 14.62 7.88 31.81
CA GLU A 501 15.89 8.31 31.18
C GLU A 501 16.21 7.58 29.84
N LYS A 502 15.25 6.91 29.20
CA LYS A 502 15.42 6.26 27.90
C LYS A 502 14.17 6.43 27.03
N GLU A 503 14.35 7.05 25.87
CA GLU A 503 13.34 7.37 24.84
C GLU A 503 12.63 6.14 24.21
N GLU A 504 12.94 4.90 24.63
CA GLU A 504 12.52 3.67 23.95
C GLU A 504 11.11 3.13 24.31
N LYS A 505 10.32 3.80 25.16
CA LYS A 505 9.05 3.25 25.68
C LYS A 505 7.75 3.97 25.30
N TRP A 506 7.78 4.92 24.36
CA TRP A 506 6.54 5.52 23.85
C TRP A 506 6.10 4.87 22.53
N ARG A 507 4.85 4.41 22.47
CA ARG A 507 4.21 4.01 21.20
C ARG A 507 3.11 5.00 20.86
N ALA A 508 3.33 5.78 19.81
CA ALA A 508 2.31 6.65 19.24
C ALA A 508 1.55 5.90 18.13
N ILE A 509 0.21 5.93 18.19
CA ILE A 509 -0.68 5.37 17.17
C ILE A 509 -1.02 6.51 16.20
N TRP A 510 -0.54 6.44 14.96
CA TRP A 510 -0.66 7.50 13.94
C TRP A 510 -1.59 7.11 12.78
N CYS A 511 -2.29 8.11 12.21
CA CYS A 511 -3.03 8.02 10.94
C CYS A 511 -2.37 8.96 9.91
N GLN A 512 -1.79 8.42 8.82
CA GLN A 512 -0.58 8.99 8.20
C GLN A 512 -0.78 10.00 7.04
N SER A 513 -1.97 10.25 6.49
CA SER A 513 -2.04 10.95 5.18
C SER A 513 -1.81 12.47 5.18
N VAL A 514 -1.76 13.16 6.33
CA VAL A 514 -1.63 14.65 6.35
C VAL A 514 -0.21 15.13 6.72
N PHE A 515 0.65 14.27 7.26
CA PHE A 515 1.87 14.73 7.94
C PHE A 515 3.01 15.17 7.00
N LYS A 516 3.18 14.52 5.83
CA LYS A 516 4.26 14.90 4.88
C LYS A 516 4.07 16.32 4.32
N SER A 517 2.83 16.75 4.04
CA SER A 517 2.58 18.10 3.53
C SER A 517 2.84 19.20 4.57
N CYS A 518 2.80 18.88 5.86
CA CYS A 518 3.13 19.83 6.93
C CYS A 518 4.63 19.98 7.20
N LEU A 519 5.45 19.01 6.77
CA LEU A 519 6.91 19.01 6.96
C LEU A 519 7.70 19.43 5.71
N SER A 520 7.17 19.25 4.49
CA SER A 520 7.97 19.36 3.25
C SER A 520 7.77 20.63 2.42
N LEU A 521 7.27 21.72 2.98
CA LEU A 521 7.27 23.02 2.30
C LEU A 521 7.92 24.06 3.23
N VAL A 522 9.25 24.15 3.12
CA VAL A 522 10.00 25.33 3.52
C VAL A 522 10.10 26.22 2.28
N PRO A 523 9.24 27.22 2.11
CA PRO A 523 9.67 28.50 1.62
C PRO A 523 9.97 29.37 2.85
N SER A 524 11.20 29.87 2.90
CA SER A 524 11.57 30.99 3.76
C SER A 524 10.57 32.12 3.59
N ALA A 525 9.71 32.34 4.58
CA ALA A 525 8.84 33.52 4.63
C ALA A 525 9.59 34.68 5.32
N PRO A 526 9.40 35.93 4.86
CA PRO A 526 10.15 37.10 5.33
C PRO A 526 9.67 37.58 6.72
N PRO A 527 10.43 38.47 7.40
CA PRO A 527 10.11 38.90 8.75
C PRO A 527 9.01 39.96 8.75
N SER A 528 8.01 39.79 9.63
CA SER A 528 7.07 40.76 10.24
C SER A 528 5.71 40.05 10.43
N VAL A 529 4.94 40.19 11.51
CA VAL A 529 4.65 41.34 12.38
C VAL A 529 4.43 40.81 13.81
N ALA A 530 4.97 41.51 14.81
CA ALA A 530 4.75 41.20 16.22
C ALA A 530 3.31 41.55 16.64
N VAL A 531 2.60 40.58 17.21
CA VAL A 531 1.40 40.83 18.02
C VAL A 531 1.87 41.10 19.45
N PRO A 532 1.48 42.21 20.11
CA PRO A 532 1.93 42.51 21.46
C PRO A 532 1.25 41.58 22.46
N SER A 533 2.05 40.87 23.26
CA SER A 533 1.60 40.15 24.44
C SER A 533 1.22 41.15 25.54
N ALA A 534 -0.06 41.16 25.88
CA ALA A 534 -0.58 41.91 27.03
C ALA A 534 -0.23 41.19 28.34
N THR A 535 1.00 41.40 28.83
CA THR A 535 1.38 41.16 30.24
C THR A 535 2.63 41.98 30.58
N THR A 536 2.46 43.28 30.81
CA THR A 536 3.44 44.07 31.57
C THR A 536 2.76 45.29 32.19
N LEU A 537 2.25 45.11 33.41
CA LEU A 537 2.01 46.19 34.35
C LEU A 537 1.90 45.56 35.75
N GLN A 538 3.05 45.33 36.38
CA GLN A 538 3.29 45.66 37.80
C GLN A 538 4.69 45.24 38.24
N ASN A 539 5.31 46.17 38.98
CA ASN A 539 6.44 46.03 39.89
C ASN A 539 7.86 46.20 39.33
N SER A 540 8.26 47.48 39.41
CA SER A 540 9.60 48.00 39.65
C SER A 540 10.43 47.17 40.64
N GLY A 541 11.67 46.85 40.24
CA GLY A 541 12.70 46.30 41.10
C GLY A 541 13.99 46.04 40.32
N THR A 542 14.92 46.98 40.38
CA THR A 542 16.29 46.88 39.88
C THR A 542 17.05 45.69 40.47
N LEU A 543 17.71 44.87 39.63
CA LEU A 543 18.98 44.20 39.93
C LEU A 543 19.63 43.61 38.66
N SER A 544 20.94 43.48 38.73
CA SER A 544 21.95 43.58 37.69
C SER A 544 22.31 42.30 36.91
N LEU A 545 22.86 42.53 35.70
CA LEU A 545 23.88 41.80 34.93
C LEU A 545 24.28 40.35 35.28
N ASN A 546 24.43 39.58 34.18
CA ASN A 546 25.55 38.70 33.80
C ASN A 546 25.31 37.18 33.64
N GLN A 547 25.65 36.73 32.41
CA GLN A 547 26.18 35.41 31.99
C GLN A 547 25.20 34.24 31.68
N PRO A 548 25.62 33.23 30.90
CA PRO A 548 25.87 33.25 29.45
C PRO A 548 25.05 32.16 28.71
N LEU A 549 24.93 32.26 27.39
CA LEU A 549 24.45 31.16 26.54
C LEU A 549 25.56 30.10 26.35
N PRO A 550 25.24 28.79 26.43
CA PRO A 550 26.06 27.79 25.73
C PRO A 550 25.16 26.73 25.02
N PRO A 551 25.71 25.79 24.23
CA PRO A 551 25.62 25.87 22.77
C PRO A 551 25.04 24.59 22.13
N HIS A 552 25.07 24.56 20.79
CA HIS A 552 24.97 23.39 19.92
C HIS A 552 23.59 22.81 19.57
N PHE A 553 23.20 23.14 18.33
CA PHE A 553 22.61 22.22 17.37
C PHE A 553 23.28 20.84 17.41
N GLN A 554 22.49 19.81 17.69
CA GLN A 554 22.69 18.48 17.15
C GLN A 554 21.34 18.01 16.60
N ASN A 555 21.29 17.76 15.29
CA ASN A 555 20.30 16.88 14.69
C ASN A 555 20.65 15.44 15.09
N PRO A 556 19.68 14.65 15.56
CA PRO A 556 19.64 13.23 15.28
C PRO A 556 18.43 12.96 14.39
N THR A 557 18.72 12.66 13.12
CA THR A 557 17.90 11.78 12.31
C THR A 557 17.87 10.41 12.99
N GLU A 558 16.74 9.94 13.52
CA GLU A 558 16.52 8.49 13.71
C GLU A 558 15.03 8.10 13.94
N ASP A 559 14.59 7.19 13.07
CA ASP A 559 13.62 6.09 13.19
C ASP A 559 12.39 6.21 14.12
N LEU A 560 11.42 7.04 13.71
CA LEU A 560 10.02 6.90 14.11
C LEU A 560 9.33 5.78 13.33
N LEU A 561 8.73 4.82 14.03
CA LEU A 561 7.91 3.76 13.43
C LEU A 561 6.58 4.32 12.91
N PHE A 562 6.53 4.60 11.61
CA PHE A 562 5.31 5.01 10.92
C PHE A 562 4.39 3.83 10.60
N TYR A 563 3.11 3.96 10.92
CA TYR A 563 2.04 3.05 10.48
C TYR A 563 1.18 3.75 9.41
N ASP A 564 1.19 3.20 8.20
CA ASP A 564 0.34 3.65 7.09
C ASP A 564 -1.13 3.30 7.43
N CYS A 565 -1.89 4.26 7.96
CA CYS A 565 -3.34 4.23 7.75
C CYS A 565 -3.58 4.63 6.29
N ALA A 566 -3.87 3.64 5.46
CA ALA A 566 -4.25 3.83 4.07
C ALA A 566 -5.55 4.64 3.99
N PHE A 567 -5.43 5.96 3.83
CA PHE A 567 -6.43 6.72 3.10
C PHE A 567 -6.10 6.54 1.62
N LEU A 568 -6.90 5.71 0.94
CA LEU A 568 -7.03 5.67 -0.51
C LEU A 568 -8.35 6.38 -0.82
N GLY A 569 -8.21 7.62 -1.25
CA GLY A 569 -9.27 8.55 -1.63
C GLY A 569 -8.60 9.82 -2.11
#